data_AF-A0A842K0U9-F1
#
_entry.id   AF-A0A842K0U9-F1
#
_cell.length_a   1.000
_cell.length_b   1.000
_cell.length_c   1.000
_cell.angle_alpha   90.00
_cell.angle_beta   90.00
_cell.angle_gamma   90.00
#
_symmetry.space_group_name_H-M   'P 1'
#
loop_
_entity.id
_entity.type
_entity.pdbx_description
1 polymer ?
#
loop_
_entity_poly.entity_id
_entity_poly.type
_entity_poly.pdbx_seq_one_letter_code
_entity_poly.pdbx_strand_id
1 'polypeptide(L)'
;MAGRHRSKAVLPDAGYRRPPSVESTGLVVTLWSENGIAEGAFDFTPLPGTLVLRQQFAAAFDRKIGPAGGWRSWDTCYCGYQSVRLLLRGLAASEQPPTTMAQITPAVWISWRMSLPPTAGTRHHLVALRSLLAQAPELPSETLEVVDRRVDPAPASSEIAYTYQEFLRIRSAAATVFNSALVRIRDTVNICVAGGPASSGRRAATG
;
A
#
# COMPACT_ATOMS: atom_id res chain seq x y z
N MET A 1 -34.26 -22.47 8.19
CA MET A 1 -32.98 -22.81 7.53
C MET A 1 -31.90 -21.87 8.06
N ALA A 2 -30.98 -22.48 8.81
CA ALA A 2 -29.71 -22.05 9.42
C ALA A 2 -29.34 -20.55 9.49
N GLY A 3 -29.26 -20.04 10.72
CA GLY A 3 -28.61 -18.78 11.07
C GLY A 3 -27.10 -18.82 10.84
N ARG A 4 -26.56 -17.70 10.33
CA ARG A 4 -25.13 -17.49 10.10
C ARG A 4 -24.36 -17.60 11.41
N HIS A 5 -23.39 -18.52 11.45
CA HIS A 5 -22.39 -18.61 12.50
C HIS A 5 -21.65 -17.28 12.66
N ARG A 6 -21.92 -16.56 13.75
CA ARG A 6 -20.97 -15.60 14.34
C ARG A 6 -19.88 -16.44 15.00
N SER A 7 -18.82 -16.78 14.28
CA SER A 7 -17.59 -17.20 14.93
C SER A 7 -17.07 -16.03 15.75
N LYS A 8 -17.27 -16.09 17.06
CA LYS A 8 -16.71 -15.16 18.04
C LYS A 8 -15.20 -15.18 17.83
N ALA A 9 -14.60 -14.04 17.47
CA ALA A 9 -13.15 -13.92 17.41
C ALA A 9 -12.58 -14.36 18.76
N VAL A 10 -11.66 -15.31 18.75
CA VAL A 10 -10.94 -15.74 19.95
C VAL A 10 -10.12 -14.54 20.40
N LEU A 11 -10.40 -14.03 21.60
CA LEU A 11 -9.60 -12.97 22.20
C LEU A 11 -8.17 -13.53 22.37
N PRO A 12 -7.11 -12.82 21.96
CA PRO A 12 -5.75 -13.23 22.26
C PRO A 12 -5.55 -13.30 23.78
N ASP A 13 -4.64 -14.18 24.21
CA ASP A 13 -4.38 -14.45 25.64
C ASP A 13 -4.21 -13.16 26.45
N ALA A 14 -4.81 -13.16 27.65
CA ALA A 14 -4.80 -12.05 28.58
C ALA A 14 -3.36 -11.72 29.01
N GLY A 15 -2.73 -10.79 28.30
CA GLY A 15 -1.33 -10.43 28.47
C GLY A 15 -0.66 -9.88 27.21
N TYR A 16 -1.27 -10.00 26.02
CA TYR A 16 -0.71 -9.41 24.80
C TYR A 16 -0.69 -7.88 24.87
N ARG A 17 0.51 -7.32 25.02
CA ARG A 17 0.78 -5.89 24.89
C ARG A 17 1.57 -5.67 23.60
N ARG A 18 0.93 -5.05 22.61
CA ARG A 18 1.60 -4.64 21.36
C ARG A 18 2.83 -3.79 21.71
N PRO A 19 4.00 -4.04 21.10
CA PRO A 19 5.15 -3.16 21.22
C PRO A 19 4.79 -1.72 20.81
N PRO A 20 5.45 -0.71 21.38
CA PRO A 20 5.26 0.68 20.95
C PRO A 20 5.44 0.76 19.43
N SER A 21 4.43 1.32 18.76
CA SER A 21 4.35 1.33 17.30
C SER A 21 5.16 2.48 16.68
N VAL A 22 5.62 3.41 17.50
CA VAL A 22 6.48 4.54 17.12
C VAL A 22 7.82 4.40 17.81
N GLU A 23 8.90 4.57 17.06
CA GLU A 23 10.27 4.63 17.61
C GLU A 23 10.45 5.85 18.53
N SER A 24 11.45 5.85 19.41
CA SER A 24 11.78 6.97 20.32
C SER A 24 11.96 8.33 19.63
N THR A 25 12.30 8.34 18.34
CA THR A 25 12.44 9.53 17.50
C THR A 25 11.11 10.15 17.08
N GLY A 26 10.01 9.38 17.15
CA GLY A 26 8.69 9.81 16.71
C GLY A 26 8.51 9.79 15.18
N LEU A 27 9.47 9.26 14.42
CA LEU A 27 9.50 9.37 12.95
C LEU A 27 9.31 8.05 12.21
N VAL A 28 9.55 6.92 12.86
CA VAL A 28 9.33 5.60 12.25
C VAL A 28 8.11 4.97 12.88
N VAL A 29 7.13 4.64 12.05
CA VAL A 29 5.88 4.01 12.48
C VAL A 29 5.82 2.58 11.93
N THR A 30 5.68 1.60 12.81
CA THR A 30 5.64 0.17 12.46
C THR A 30 4.19 -0.32 12.37
N LEU A 31 3.85 -0.92 11.24
CA LEU A 31 2.61 -1.67 11.08
C LEU A 31 2.80 -3.06 11.66
N TRP A 32 1.88 -3.42 12.57
CA TRP A 32 1.79 -4.77 13.10
C TRP A 32 0.50 -5.43 12.63
N SER A 33 0.61 -6.69 12.22
CA SER A 33 -0.51 -7.56 11.95
C SER A 33 -1.29 -7.89 13.22
N GLU A 34 -2.49 -8.44 13.06
CA GLU A 34 -3.32 -8.94 14.17
C GLU A 34 -2.61 -10.06 14.95
N ASN A 35 -1.69 -10.77 14.29
CA ASN A 35 -0.88 -11.83 14.91
C ASN A 35 0.37 -11.29 15.64
N GLY A 36 0.54 -9.96 15.70
CA GLY A 36 1.69 -9.32 16.34
C GLY A 36 2.99 -9.42 15.55
N ILE A 37 2.92 -9.73 14.25
CA ILE A 37 4.06 -9.74 13.35
C ILE A 37 4.21 -8.33 12.74
N ALA A 38 5.42 -7.79 12.73
CA ALA A 38 5.70 -6.55 12.03
C ALA A 38 5.55 -6.78 10.52
N GLU A 39 4.55 -6.15 9.89
CA GLU A 39 4.34 -6.22 8.44
C GLU A 39 5.22 -5.24 7.67
N GLY A 40 5.69 -4.19 8.36
CA GLY A 40 6.71 -3.28 7.85
C GLY A 40 6.71 -1.94 8.58
N ALA A 41 7.62 -1.07 8.18
CA ALA A 41 7.83 0.24 8.80
C ALA A 41 7.70 1.38 7.78
N PHE A 42 7.15 2.50 8.24
CA PHE A 42 6.99 3.74 7.49
C PHE A 42 7.88 4.82 8.09
N ASP A 43 8.89 5.25 7.34
CA ASP A 43 9.86 6.24 7.80
C ASP A 43 9.49 7.65 7.33
N PHE A 44 9.26 8.57 8.28
CA PHE A 44 8.97 9.97 8.01
C PHE A 44 10.23 10.84 7.97
N THR A 45 11.41 10.31 8.28
CA THR A 45 12.71 11.00 8.26
C THR A 45 13.07 11.61 6.89
N PRO A 46 12.90 10.93 5.75
CA PRO A 46 13.28 11.51 4.44
C PRO A 46 12.25 12.51 3.91
N LEU A 47 11.16 12.77 4.64
CA LEU A 47 10.11 13.66 4.17
C LEU A 47 10.50 15.13 4.37
N PRO A 48 10.04 16.03 3.49
CA PRO A 48 10.31 17.45 3.64
C PRO A 48 9.47 18.06 4.76
N GLY A 49 9.92 19.21 5.27
CA GLY A 49 9.31 19.91 6.40
C GLY A 49 10.14 19.84 7.68
N THR A 50 9.69 20.54 8.71
CA THR A 50 10.37 20.57 10.01
C THR A 50 10.26 19.23 10.72
N LEU A 51 11.11 19.01 11.74
CA LEU A 51 11.01 17.83 12.60
C LEU A 51 9.62 17.72 13.27
N VAL A 52 9.12 18.84 13.82
CA VAL A 52 7.84 18.89 14.54
C VAL A 52 6.69 18.49 13.61
N LEU A 53 6.65 19.03 12.39
CA LEU A 53 5.61 18.71 11.42
C LEU A 53 5.61 17.21 11.09
N ARG A 54 6.79 16.62 10.85
CA ARG A 54 6.94 15.20 10.51
C ARG A 54 6.52 14.29 11.67
N GLN A 55 6.87 14.65 12.90
CA GLN A 55 6.44 13.92 14.10
C GLN A 55 4.93 13.98 14.30
N GLN A 56 4.29 15.13 14.05
CA GLN A 56 2.84 15.25 14.12
C GLN A 56 2.16 14.35 13.06
N PHE A 57 2.70 14.28 11.85
CA PHE A 57 2.18 13.38 10.80
C PHE A 57 2.38 11.92 11.15
N ALA A 58 3.55 11.55 11.69
CA ALA A 58 3.81 10.20 12.17
C ALA A 58 2.87 9.82 13.32
N ALA A 59 2.59 10.73 14.26
CA ALA A 59 1.64 10.50 15.36
C ALA A 59 0.20 10.31 14.85
N ALA A 60 -0.26 11.14 13.91
CA ALA A 60 -1.58 10.97 13.28
C ALA A 60 -1.68 9.65 12.50
N PHE A 61 -0.60 9.27 11.81
CA PHE A 61 -0.50 7.99 11.10
C PHE A 61 -0.54 6.80 12.07
N ASP A 62 0.20 6.86 13.18
CA ASP A 62 0.19 5.84 14.24
C ASP A 62 -1.22 5.63 14.82
N ARG A 63 -1.92 6.71 15.15
CA ARG A 63 -3.33 6.63 15.60
C ARG A 63 -4.22 5.95 14.56
N LYS A 64 -3.93 6.14 13.27
CA LYS A 64 -4.73 5.59 12.16
C LYS A 64 -4.49 4.09 11.91
N ILE A 65 -3.28 3.60 12.15
CA ILE A 65 -2.90 2.18 12.05
C ILE A 65 -3.00 1.42 13.39
N GLY A 66 -3.22 2.15 14.48
CA GLY A 66 -3.35 1.62 15.83
C GLY A 66 -4.60 0.76 16.01
N PRO A 67 -4.81 0.19 17.22
CA PRO A 67 -5.92 -0.73 17.50
C PRO A 67 -7.31 -0.11 17.33
N ALA A 68 -7.46 1.19 17.58
CA ALA A 68 -8.67 1.96 17.32
C ALA A 68 -8.78 2.46 15.87
N GLY A 69 -7.71 2.28 15.09
CA GLY A 69 -7.55 2.72 13.72
C GLY A 69 -8.23 1.81 12.70
N GLY A 70 -8.48 2.37 11.52
CA GLY A 70 -9.17 1.67 10.43
C GLY A 70 -8.24 1.09 9.35
N TRP A 71 -6.94 1.39 9.40
CA TRP A 71 -5.98 0.93 8.39
C TRP A 71 -5.24 -0.30 8.90
N ARG A 72 -5.49 -1.45 8.26
CA ARG A 72 -4.94 -2.75 8.70
C ARG A 72 -4.10 -3.46 7.65
N SER A 73 -4.32 -3.19 6.36
CA SER A 73 -3.50 -3.80 5.30
C SER A 73 -2.30 -2.93 4.95
N TRP A 74 -1.20 -3.59 4.58
CA TRP A 74 -0.01 -2.95 4.05
C TRP A 74 -0.34 -1.96 2.92
N ASP A 75 -1.12 -2.39 1.92
CA ASP A 75 -1.48 -1.53 0.77
C ASP A 75 -2.20 -0.24 1.18
N THR A 76 -3.14 -0.34 2.13
CA THR A 76 -3.87 0.85 2.62
C THR A 76 -2.93 1.81 3.33
N CYS A 77 -2.07 1.27 4.19
CA CYS A 77 -1.08 2.06 4.94
C CYS A 77 -0.07 2.71 4.00
N TYR A 78 0.42 1.96 3.01
CA TYR A 78 1.35 2.44 2.00
C TYR A 78 0.75 3.57 1.15
N CYS A 79 -0.47 3.40 0.65
CA CYS A 79 -1.20 4.46 -0.05
C CYS A 79 -1.40 5.71 0.83
N GLY A 80 -1.76 5.52 2.10
CA GLY A 80 -1.85 6.59 3.08
C GLY A 80 -0.53 7.35 3.26
N TYR A 81 0.57 6.61 3.43
CA TYR A 81 1.91 7.17 3.55
C TYR A 81 2.31 7.95 2.29
N GLN A 82 2.10 7.41 1.08
CA GLN A 82 2.32 8.16 -0.17
C GLN A 82 1.50 9.44 -0.24
N SER A 83 0.28 9.45 0.29
CA SER A 83 -0.57 10.64 0.34
C SER A 83 0.00 11.72 1.26
N VAL A 84 0.56 11.33 2.42
CA VAL A 84 1.28 12.26 3.30
C VAL A 84 2.54 12.82 2.62
N ARG A 85 3.30 11.97 1.92
CA ARG A 85 4.49 12.43 1.15
C ARG A 85 4.11 13.48 0.12
N LEU A 86 3.02 13.25 -0.62
CA LEU A 86 2.52 14.19 -1.62
C LEU A 86 2.16 15.54 -0.98
N LEU A 87 1.44 15.52 0.14
CA LEU A 87 1.09 16.73 0.88
C LEU A 87 2.34 17.46 1.37
N LEU A 88 3.24 16.78 2.09
CA LEU A 88 4.46 17.40 2.64
C LEU A 88 5.36 18.01 1.56
N ARG A 89 5.48 17.35 0.40
CA ARG A 89 6.20 17.92 -0.75
C ARG A 89 5.55 19.19 -1.28
N GLY A 90 4.22 19.19 -1.41
CA GLY A 90 3.48 20.37 -1.86
C GLY A 90 3.57 21.52 -0.85
N LEU A 91 3.46 21.24 0.45
CA LEU A 91 3.61 22.23 1.51
C LEU A 91 5.04 22.79 1.59
N ALA A 92 6.05 21.97 1.33
CA ALA A 92 7.45 22.43 1.31
C ALA A 92 7.77 23.31 0.09
N ALA A 93 6.96 23.24 -0.96
CA ALA A 93 7.10 24.06 -2.16
C ALA A 93 6.32 25.40 -2.09
N SER A 94 5.56 25.65 -1.03
CA SER A 94 4.86 26.94 -0.86
C SER A 94 5.84 28.05 -0.48
N GLU A 95 5.47 29.31 -0.75
CA GLU A 95 6.28 30.47 -0.40
C GLU A 95 6.60 30.54 1.10
N GLN A 96 5.62 30.16 1.92
CA GLN A 96 5.76 30.05 3.37
C GLN A 96 5.41 28.62 3.81
N PRO A 97 6.40 27.70 3.86
CA PRO A 97 6.16 26.33 4.29
C PRO A 97 5.70 26.26 5.76
N PRO A 98 4.60 25.56 6.08
CA PRO A 98 4.19 25.38 7.45
C PRO A 98 5.23 24.59 8.23
N THR A 99 5.48 25.02 9.46
CA THR A 99 6.43 24.39 10.39
C THR A 99 5.76 23.45 11.38
N THR A 100 4.43 23.50 11.50
CA THR A 100 3.61 22.62 12.34
C THR A 100 2.25 22.38 11.67
N MET A 101 1.52 21.34 12.06
CA MET A 101 0.17 21.08 11.57
C MET A 101 -0.80 22.23 11.88
N ALA A 102 -0.62 22.92 13.00
CA ALA A 102 -1.43 24.08 13.37
C ALA A 102 -1.35 25.23 12.34
N GLN A 103 -0.28 25.28 11.55
CA GLN A 103 -0.09 26.27 10.48
C GLN A 103 -0.68 25.84 9.14
N ILE A 104 -1.21 24.61 9.03
CA ILE A 104 -1.97 24.17 7.86
C ILE A 104 -3.36 24.80 7.97
N THR A 105 -3.48 26.04 7.50
CA THR A 105 -4.75 26.79 7.48
C THR A 105 -5.66 26.30 6.36
N PRO A 106 -6.96 26.68 6.37
CA PRO A 106 -7.86 26.37 5.26
C PRO A 106 -7.34 26.88 3.91
N ALA A 107 -6.72 28.07 3.90
CA ALA A 107 -6.16 28.67 2.70
C ALA A 107 -4.98 27.86 2.14
N VAL A 108 -4.07 27.40 3.01
CA VAL A 108 -2.94 26.55 2.63
C VAL A 108 -3.44 25.22 2.05
N TRP A 109 -4.40 24.59 2.71
CA TRP A 109 -5.00 23.34 2.23
C TRP A 109 -5.69 23.49 0.87
N ILE A 110 -6.51 24.53 0.70
CA ILE A 110 -7.22 24.80 -0.57
C ILE A 110 -6.21 25.11 -1.68
N SER A 111 -5.25 25.99 -1.43
CA SER A 111 -4.21 26.35 -2.40
C SER A 111 -3.46 25.11 -2.89
N TRP A 112 -3.01 24.26 -1.95
CA TRP A 112 -2.35 23.00 -2.29
C TRP A 112 -3.28 22.07 -3.08
N ARG A 113 -4.54 21.88 -2.65
CA ARG A 113 -5.50 21.03 -3.37
C ARG A 113 -5.72 21.50 -4.81
N MET A 114 -5.77 22.82 -5.05
CA MET A 114 -5.94 23.41 -6.38
C MET A 114 -4.70 23.27 -7.26
N SER A 115 -3.51 23.06 -6.67
CA SER A 115 -2.28 22.80 -7.42
C SER A 115 -2.20 21.39 -8.01
N LEU A 116 -3.04 20.46 -7.53
CA LEU A 116 -2.99 19.05 -7.96
C LEU A 116 -3.75 18.85 -9.29
N PRO A 117 -3.26 17.96 -10.17
CA PRO A 117 -3.98 17.63 -11.40
C PRO A 117 -5.29 16.88 -11.07
N PRO A 118 -6.38 17.09 -11.82
CA PRO A 118 -7.68 16.44 -11.57
C PRO A 118 -7.70 14.99 -12.07
N THR A 119 -7.02 14.09 -11.36
CA THR A 119 -6.92 12.66 -11.71
C THR A 119 -7.62 11.76 -10.69
N ALA A 120 -7.90 10.51 -11.07
CA ALA A 120 -8.41 9.50 -10.14
C ALA A 120 -7.45 9.24 -8.96
N GLY A 121 -6.14 9.29 -9.21
CA GLY A 121 -5.11 9.19 -8.17
C GLY A 121 -5.19 10.33 -7.16
N THR A 122 -5.40 11.56 -7.63
CA THR A 122 -5.57 12.74 -6.77
C THR A 122 -6.74 12.56 -5.80
N ARG A 123 -7.88 12.09 -6.30
CA ARG A 123 -9.04 11.78 -5.43
C ARG A 123 -8.69 10.77 -4.35
N HIS A 124 -8.00 9.69 -4.72
CA HIS A 124 -7.59 8.66 -3.76
C HIS A 124 -6.73 9.25 -2.64
N HIS A 125 -5.74 10.08 -3.00
CA HIS A 125 -4.88 10.77 -2.02
C HIS A 125 -5.68 11.71 -1.10
N LEU A 126 -6.61 12.49 -1.65
CA LEU A 126 -7.44 13.41 -0.86
C LEU A 126 -8.33 12.67 0.14
N VAL A 127 -8.92 11.54 -0.24
CA VAL A 127 -9.75 10.72 0.67
C VAL A 127 -8.90 10.09 1.77
N ALA A 128 -7.70 9.59 1.43
CA ALA A 128 -6.77 9.03 2.40
C ALA A 128 -6.34 10.10 3.42
N LEU A 129 -5.91 11.27 2.93
CA LEU A 129 -5.54 12.42 3.76
C LEU A 129 -6.67 12.88 4.66
N ARG A 130 -7.90 13.02 4.14
CA ARG A 130 -9.07 13.36 4.96
C ARG A 130 -9.21 12.42 6.15
N SER A 131 -9.12 11.12 5.90
CA SER A 131 -9.27 10.12 6.96
C SER A 131 -8.13 10.12 7.99
N LEU A 132 -6.93 10.54 7.59
CA LEU A 132 -5.74 10.64 8.45
C LEU A 132 -5.76 11.94 9.25
N LEU A 133 -6.03 13.06 8.60
CA LEU A 133 -6.10 14.39 9.22
C LEU A 133 -7.20 14.47 10.27
N ALA A 134 -8.29 13.73 10.11
CA ALA A 134 -9.31 13.56 11.15
C ALA A 134 -8.80 12.92 12.46
N GLN A 135 -7.58 12.36 12.49
CA GLN A 135 -6.92 11.81 13.69
C GLN A 135 -5.84 12.75 14.25
N ALA A 136 -5.67 13.94 13.67
CA ALA A 136 -4.67 14.92 14.09
C ALA A 136 -5.34 16.03 14.93
N PRO A 137 -5.25 15.98 16.28
CA PRO A 137 -5.74 17.04 17.16
C PRO A 137 -4.93 18.34 17.02
N GLU A 138 -3.74 18.27 16.43
CA GLU A 138 -2.88 19.44 16.18
C GLU A 138 -3.36 20.26 14.96
N LEU A 139 -4.30 19.74 14.16
CA LEU A 139 -4.87 20.45 13.01
C LEU A 139 -5.98 21.40 13.47
N PRO A 140 -6.03 22.65 12.98
CA PRO A 140 -7.11 23.58 13.32
C PRO A 140 -8.48 23.04 12.91
N SER A 141 -9.50 23.28 13.74
CA SER A 141 -10.88 22.84 13.48
C SER A 141 -11.43 23.41 12.18
N GLU A 142 -11.10 24.65 11.84
CA GLU A 142 -11.53 25.29 10.60
C GLU A 142 -10.92 24.58 9.38
N THR A 143 -9.68 24.10 9.50
CA THR A 143 -9.04 23.31 8.43
C THR A 143 -9.69 21.94 8.31
N LEU A 144 -10.01 21.29 9.43
CA LEU A 144 -10.73 20.01 9.43
C LEU A 144 -12.07 20.10 8.69
N GLU A 145 -12.84 21.17 8.90
CA GLU A 145 -14.10 21.40 8.19
C GLU A 145 -13.91 21.46 6.67
N VAL A 146 -12.85 22.13 6.20
CA VAL A 146 -12.54 22.23 4.77
C VAL A 146 -12.00 20.92 4.21
N VAL A 147 -11.20 20.20 4.98
CA VAL A 147 -10.69 18.86 4.65
C VAL A 147 -11.83 17.85 4.53
N ASP A 148 -12.87 17.97 5.36
CA ASP A 148 -14.00 17.04 5.37
C ASP A 148 -14.96 17.23 4.20
N ARG A 149 -14.96 18.42 3.57
CA ARG A 149 -15.77 18.72 2.39
C ARG A 149 -15.62 17.67 1.31
N ARG A 150 -16.73 17.44 0.60
CA ARG A 150 -16.82 16.43 -0.46
C ARG A 150 -15.67 16.59 -1.47
N VAL A 151 -15.03 15.46 -1.76
CA VAL A 151 -14.09 15.33 -2.88
C VAL A 151 -14.90 14.90 -4.10
N ASP A 152 -14.84 15.71 -5.15
CA ASP A 152 -15.57 15.43 -6.39
C ASP A 152 -15.18 14.07 -6.96
N PRO A 153 -16.11 13.39 -7.66
CA PRO A 153 -15.80 12.15 -8.33
C PRO A 153 -14.67 12.37 -9.34
N ALA A 154 -13.80 11.38 -9.46
CA ALA A 154 -12.76 11.39 -10.47
C ALA A 154 -13.41 11.38 -11.87
N PRO A 155 -12.75 11.96 -12.88
CA PRO A 155 -13.18 11.76 -14.27
C PRO A 155 -13.27 10.26 -14.56
N ALA A 156 -14.25 9.87 -15.38
CA ALA A 156 -14.46 8.48 -15.76
C ALA A 156 -13.18 7.91 -16.38
N SER A 157 -12.83 6.67 -16.02
CA SER A 157 -11.70 5.99 -16.63
C SER A 157 -11.92 5.84 -18.13
N SER A 158 -10.91 6.20 -18.93
CA SER A 158 -10.89 5.87 -20.36
C SER A 158 -10.51 4.41 -20.63
N GLU A 159 -10.32 3.60 -19.57
CA GLU A 159 -10.03 2.17 -19.70
C GLU A 159 -11.19 1.47 -20.40
N ILE A 160 -10.92 1.03 -21.62
CA ILE A 160 -11.84 0.23 -22.40
C ILE A 160 -11.72 -1.20 -21.87
N ALA A 161 -12.77 -1.66 -21.18
CA ALA A 161 -12.87 -3.06 -20.81
C ALA A 161 -12.88 -3.92 -22.10
N TYR A 162 -12.10 -5.00 -22.12
CA TYR A 162 -12.15 -5.94 -23.23
C TYR A 162 -13.58 -6.43 -23.43
N THR A 163 -14.04 -6.40 -24.67
CA THR A 163 -15.27 -7.11 -25.05
C THR A 163 -15.11 -8.59 -24.74
N TYR A 164 -16.22 -9.30 -24.55
CA TYR A 164 -16.18 -10.73 -24.32
C TYR A 164 -15.41 -11.50 -25.42
N GLN A 165 -15.52 -11.05 -26.67
CA GLN A 165 -14.79 -11.64 -27.79
C GLN A 165 -13.28 -11.39 -27.72
N GLU A 166 -12.86 -10.19 -27.33
CA GLU A 166 -11.44 -9.87 -27.10
C GLU A 166 -10.89 -10.67 -25.93
N PHE A 167 -11.65 -10.78 -24.84
CA PHE A 167 -11.30 -11.63 -23.71
C PHE A 167 -11.09 -13.09 -24.14
N LEU A 168 -12.00 -13.65 -24.95
CA LEU A 168 -11.86 -15.01 -25.46
C LEU A 168 -10.62 -15.18 -26.35
N ARG A 169 -10.30 -14.18 -27.19
CA ARG A 169 -9.10 -14.18 -28.03
C ARG A 169 -7.81 -14.12 -27.20
N ILE A 170 -7.78 -13.27 -26.18
CA ILE A 170 -6.64 -13.18 -25.24
C ILE A 170 -6.48 -14.51 -24.50
N ARG A 171 -7.58 -15.08 -24.00
CA ARG A 171 -7.57 -16.35 -23.29
C ARG A 171 -7.07 -17.50 -24.17
N SER A 172 -7.55 -17.59 -25.41
CA SER A 172 -7.11 -18.65 -26.32
C SER A 172 -5.64 -18.51 -26.71
N ALA A 173 -5.18 -17.28 -26.99
CA ALA A 173 -3.77 -17.01 -27.27
C ALA A 173 -2.87 -17.38 -26.08
N ALA A 174 -3.27 -17.01 -24.86
CA ALA A 174 -2.54 -17.36 -23.64
C ALA A 174 -2.49 -18.89 -23.42
N ALA A 175 -3.60 -19.60 -23.64
CA ALA A 175 -3.65 -21.05 -23.52
C ALA A 175 -2.72 -21.74 -24.54
N THR A 176 -2.65 -21.25 -25.78
CA THR A 176 -1.74 -21.77 -26.79
C THR A 176 -0.28 -21.61 -26.38
N VAL A 177 0.11 -20.43 -25.88
CA VAL A 177 1.49 -20.18 -25.43
C VAL A 177 1.85 -21.08 -24.25
N PHE A 178 0.95 -21.21 -23.28
CA PHE A 178 1.15 -22.05 -22.10
C PHE A 178 1.28 -23.53 -22.47
N ASN A 179 0.37 -24.05 -23.29
CA ASN A 179 0.41 -25.45 -23.74
C ASN A 179 1.67 -25.75 -24.55
N SER A 180 2.09 -24.83 -25.43
CA SER A 180 3.33 -24.96 -26.20
C SER A 180 4.58 -24.95 -25.31
N ALA A 181 4.58 -24.19 -24.22
CA ALA A 181 5.64 -24.23 -23.22
C ALA A 181 5.63 -25.55 -22.45
N LEU A 182 4.46 -26.04 -22.03
CA LEU A 182 4.32 -27.31 -21.34
C LEU A 182 4.80 -28.51 -22.16
N VAL A 183 4.49 -28.55 -23.46
CA VAL A 183 4.98 -29.61 -24.36
C VAL A 183 6.51 -29.59 -24.41
N ARG A 184 7.12 -28.42 -24.63
CA ARG A 184 8.59 -28.27 -24.64
C ARG A 184 9.25 -28.73 -23.34
N ILE A 185 8.65 -28.40 -22.18
CA ILE A 185 9.15 -28.84 -20.88
C ILE A 185 9.08 -30.37 -20.77
N ARG A 186 7.94 -30.97 -21.14
CA ARG A 186 7.75 -32.42 -21.09
C ARG A 186 8.69 -33.16 -22.03
N ASP A 187 8.89 -32.65 -23.23
CA ASP A 187 9.80 -33.24 -24.22
C ASP A 187 11.26 -33.16 -23.73
N THR A 188 11.66 -32.04 -23.13
CA THR A 188 13.00 -31.89 -22.53
C THR A 188 13.20 -32.86 -21.36
N VAL A 189 12.19 -33.01 -20.49
CA VAL A 189 12.24 -33.98 -19.38
C VAL A 189 12.32 -35.41 -19.91
N ASN A 190 11.55 -35.77 -20.94
CA ASN A 190 11.59 -37.10 -21.54
C ASN A 190 12.95 -37.40 -22.20
N ILE A 191 13.58 -36.42 -22.85
CA ILE A 191 14.93 -36.55 -23.41
C ILE A 191 15.97 -36.75 -22.30
N CYS A 192 15.87 -36.01 -21.19
CA CYS A 192 16.76 -36.16 -20.05
C CYS A 192 16.59 -37.51 -19.33
N VAL A 193 15.36 -38.05 -19.28
CA VAL A 193 15.07 -39.37 -18.68
C VAL A 193 15.51 -40.52 -19.60
N ALA A 194 15.40 -40.35 -20.92
CA ALA A 194 15.86 -41.34 -21.90
C ALA A 194 17.39 -41.30 -22.15
N GLY A 195 18.07 -40.23 -21.70
CA GLY A 195 19.51 -39.98 -21.90
C GLY A 195 20.45 -40.38 -20.75
N GLY A 196 20.08 -41.34 -19.89
CA GLY A 196 21.00 -41.96 -18.92
C GLY A 196 21.97 -42.96 -19.57
N PRO A 197 23.22 -43.11 -19.09
CA PRO A 197 24.42 -43.09 -19.91
C PRO A 197 24.68 -44.36 -20.74
N ALA A 198 25.04 -44.16 -22.01
CA ALA A 198 25.75 -45.15 -22.81
C ALA A 198 27.14 -45.40 -22.19
N SER A 199 27.23 -46.44 -21.36
CA SER A 199 28.49 -47.04 -20.93
C SER A 199 29.12 -47.77 -22.12
N SER A 200 29.94 -47.06 -22.90
CA SER A 200 30.83 -47.69 -23.88
C SER A 200 31.98 -48.38 -23.14
N GLY A 201 31.84 -49.69 -23.01
CA GLY A 201 32.80 -50.58 -22.36
C GLY A 201 34.10 -50.76 -23.14
N ARG A 202 35.21 -50.52 -22.43
CA ARG A 202 36.39 -51.41 -22.31
C ARG A 202 36.46 -52.57 -23.34
N ARG A 203 37.37 -52.48 -24.31
CA ARG A 203 37.98 -53.68 -24.93
C ARG A 203 39.39 -53.86 -24.40
N ALA A 204 39.56 -54.97 -23.69
CA ALA A 204 40.82 -55.46 -23.18
C ALA A 204 41.71 -55.99 -24.30
N ALA A 205 43.01 -55.80 -24.11
CA ALA A 205 44.06 -56.62 -24.71
C ALA A 205 43.89 -58.09 -24.32
N THR A 206 44.40 -59.01 -25.15
CA THR A 206 45.50 -59.97 -24.89
C THR A 206 45.29 -61.22 -25.76
N GLY A 207 46.36 -61.71 -26.39
CA GLY A 207 46.47 -63.09 -26.88
C GLY A 207 46.72 -63.22 -28.38
#